data_AF-A0A5C9CQM2-F1
#
_entry.id   AF-A0A5C9CQM2-F1
#
_cell.length_a   1.000
_cell.length_b   1.000
_cell.length_c   1.000
_cell.angle_alpha   90.00
_cell.angle_beta   90.00
_cell.angle_gamma   90.00
#
_symmetry.space_group_name_H-M   'P 1'
#
loop_
_entity.id
_entity.type
_entity.pdbx_description
1 polymer ?
#
loop_
_entity_poly.entity_id
_entity_poly.type
_entity_poly.pdbx_seq_one_letter_code
_entity_poly.pdbx_strand_id
1 'polypeptide(L)' 'MAVPENVKKMWIEIQRKYDFPVNAIGVRINQKDSATLKVWKDEGIDQFQKK' A
#
# COMPACT_ATOMS: atom_id res chain seq x y z
N MET A 1 10.95 -7.09 -7.84
CA MET A 1 11.37 -7.32 -6.44
C MET A 1 10.12 -7.67 -5.67
N ALA A 2 10.05 -8.87 -5.10
CA ALA A 2 8.91 -9.25 -4.27
C ALA A 2 9.02 -8.53 -2.91
N VAL A 3 7.92 -7.92 -2.45
CA VAL A 3 7.85 -7.37 -1.10
C VAL A 3 7.84 -8.55 -0.12
N PRO A 4 8.66 -8.53 0.96
CA PRO A 4 8.61 -9.57 1.97
C PRO A 4 7.19 -9.77 2.53
N GLU A 5 6.76 -11.02 2.72
CA GLU A 5 5.37 -11.32 3.12
C GLU A 5 4.96 -10.68 4.45
N ASN A 6 5.90 -10.53 5.39
CA ASN A 6 5.68 -9.83 6.66
C ASN A 6 5.38 -8.34 6.44
N VAL A 7 6.09 -7.69 5.52
CA VAL A 7 5.87 -6.29 5.14
C VAL A 7 4.52 -6.16 4.44
N LYS A 8 4.17 -7.09 3.55
CA LYS A 8 2.86 -7.10 2.87
C LYS A 8 1.69 -7.19 3.85
N LYS A 9 1.75 -8.11 4.81
CA LYS A 9 0.70 -8.25 5.84
C LYS A 9 0.53 -6.96 6.64
N MET A 10 1.64 -6.40 7.12
CA MET A 10 1.62 -5.13 7.86
C MET A 10 1.08 -3.99 7.01
N TRP A 11 1.50 -3.91 5.74
CA TRP A 11 1.03 -2.89 4.81
C TRP A 11 -0.47 -2.98 4.58
N ILE A 12 -1.04 -4.17 4.42
CA ILE A 12 -2.49 -4.37 4.31
C ILE A 12 -3.21 -3.91 5.58
N GLU A 13 -2.70 -4.25 6.77
CA GLU A 13 -3.29 -3.81 8.04
C GLU A 13 -3.29 -2.29 8.20
N ILE A 14 -2.21 -1.64 7.75
CA ILE A 14 -2.10 -0.19 7.73
C ILE A 14 -3.08 0.39 6.70
N GLN A 15 -3.12 -0.13 5.47
CA GLN A 15 -4.02 0.34 4.42
C GLN A 15 -5.49 0.33 4.85
N ARG A 16 -5.93 -0.71 5.57
CA ARG A 16 -7.31 -0.81 6.09
C ARG A 16 -7.70 0.31 7.06
N LYS A 17 -6.71 0.96 7.69
CA LYS A 17 -6.94 2.09 8.61
C LYS A 17 -7.11 3.42 7.89
N TYR A 18 -6.73 3.49 6.61
CA TYR A 18 -6.74 4.72 5.82
C TYR A 18 -7.68 4.62 4.61
N ASP A 19 -8.35 5.73 4.30
CA ASP A 19 -9.19 5.90 3.12
C ASP A 19 -8.40 6.29 1.86
N PHE A 20 -7.07 6.36 1.95
CA PHE A 20 -6.19 6.78 0.86
C PHE A 20 -5.04 5.79 0.68
N PRO A 21 -4.40 5.77 -0.50
CA PRO A 21 -3.24 4.92 -0.73
C PRO A 21 -2.11 5.30 0.24
N VAL A 22 -1.64 4.32 1.00
CA VAL A 22 -0.47 4.46 1.88
C VAL A 22 0.62 3.48 1.46
N ASN A 23 1.87 3.81 1.74
CA ASN A 23 3.00 2.91 1.52
C ASN A 23 3.17 1.94 2.70
N ALA A 24 4.19 1.06 2.62
CA ALA A 24 4.45 0.03 3.62
C ALA A 24 4.73 0.53 5.05
N ILE A 25 5.02 1.83 5.20
CA ILE A 25 5.27 2.48 6.49
C ILE A 25 4.09 3.37 6.94
N GLY A 26 2.97 3.37 6.20
CA GLY A 26 1.76 4.13 6.54
C GLY A 26 1.80 5.61 6.16
N VAL A 27 2.74 6.01 5.32
CA VAL A 27 2.77 7.36 4.74
C VAL A 27 1.92 7.37 3.47
N ARG A 28 1.08 8.40 3.32
CA ARG A 28 0.27 8.61 2.11
C ARG A 28 1.15 8.59 0.86
N ILE A 29 0.82 7.72 -0.09
CA ILE A 29 1.51 7.70 -1.38
C ILE A 29 1.08 8.93 -2.15
N ASN A 30 2.05 9.75 -2.54
CA ASN A 30 1.79 10.89 -3.40
C ASN A 30 1.50 10.39 -4.82
N GLN A 31 0.59 11.04 -5.56
CA GLN A 31 0.26 10.67 -6.94
C GLN A 31 1.44 10.78 -7.90
N LYS A 32 2.45 11.59 -7.55
CA LYS A 32 3.70 11.70 -8.31
C LYS A 32 4.63 10.49 -8.09
N ASP A 33 4.41 9.74 -7.03
CA ASP A 33 5.25 8.60 -6.63
C ASP A 33 4.80 7.32 -7.36
N SER A 34 5.05 7.32 -8.67
CA SER A 34 4.55 6.29 -9.59
C SER A 34 5.09 4.90 -9.29
N ALA A 35 6.31 4.80 -8.75
CA ALA A 35 6.92 3.52 -8.38
C ALA A 35 6.18 2.87 -7.21
N THR A 36 5.96 3.62 -6.13
CA THR A 36 5.27 3.12 -4.93
C THR A 36 3.80 2.82 -5.22
N LEU A 37 3.13 3.67 -6.02
CA LEU A 37 1.76 3.42 -6.50
C LEU A 37 1.66 2.17 -7.35
N LYS A 38 2.64 1.91 -8.22
CA LYS A 38 2.66 0.70 -9.04
C LYS A 38 2.81 -0.55 -8.17
N VAL A 39 3.75 -0.57 -7.22
CA VAL A 39 3.92 -1.69 -6.28
C VAL A 39 2.66 -1.91 -5.44
N TRP A 40 2.06 -0.84 -4.94
CA TRP A 40 0.82 -0.90 -4.16
C TRP A 40 -0.33 -1.58 -4.92
N LYS A 41 -0.49 -1.27 -6.22
CA LYS A 41 -1.46 -1.93 -7.10
C LYS A 41 -1.06 -3.36 -7.47
N ASP A 42 0.20 -3.58 -7.82
CA ASP A 42 0.72 -4.90 -8.24
C ASP A 42 0.60 -5.92 -7.11
N GLU A 43 0.82 -5.48 -5.86
CA GLU A 43 0.65 -6.29 -4.66
C GLU A 43 -0.82 -6.49 -4.25
N GLY A 44 -1.77 -5.81 -4.92
CA GLY A 44 -3.21 -5.89 -4.65
C GLY A 44 -3.65 -5.21 -3.35
N ILE A 45 -2.88 -4.23 -2.88
CA ILE A 45 -3.16 -3.55 -1.60
C ILE A 45 -4.33 -2.57 -1.74
N ASP A 46 -4.60 -2.09 -2.96
CA ASP A 46 -5.72 -1.19 -3.27
C ASP A 46 -7.09 -1.76 -2.87
N GLN A 47 -7.25 -3.08 -2.95
CA GLN A 47 -8.49 -3.77 -2.60
C GLN A 47 -8.86 -3.65 -1.11
N PHE A 48 -7.89 -3.30 -0.26
CA PHE A 48 -8.08 -3.15 1.18
C PHE A 48 -8.27 -1.70 1.62
N GLN A 49 -8.33 -0.76 0.66
CA GLN A 49 -8.69 0.63 0.95
C GLN A 49 -10.13 0.69 1.47
N LYS A 50 -10.35 1.47 2.52
CA LYS A 50 -11.72 1.77 2.99
C LYS A 50 -12.47 2.55 1.90
N LYS A 51 -13.76 2.29 1.76
CA LYS A 51 -14.70 3.06 0.92
C LYS A 51 -15.56 3.95 1.78
#